data_AF-A0A2J8QB82-F1
#
_entry.id   AF-A0A2J8QB82-F1
#
_cell.length_a   1.000
_cell.length_b   1.000
_cell.length_c   1.000
_cell.angle_alpha   90.00
_cell.angle_beta   90.00
_cell.angle_gamma   90.00
#
_symmetry.space_group_name_H-M   'P 1'
#
loop_
_entity.id
_entity.type
_entity.pdbx_description
1 polymer ?
#
loop_
_entity_poly.entity_id
_entity_poly.type
_entity_poly.pdbx_seq_one_letter_code
_entity_poly.pdbx_strand_id
1 'polypeptide(L)'
;MSSTLSPTDFDSLEIQGQYSDINNRWDLPDSDWDNDSSSARLFERSRIKALADEREAVQKKTFTKWVNSHLARVTCRVGDLYSDLRDGRNLLRLLEVLSGEILPKPTKGRMRIHCLE
;
A
#
# COMPACT_ATOMS: atom_id res chain seq x y z
N MET A 1 24.90 -45.84 48.46
CA MET A 1 23.48 -45.68 48.80
C MET A 1 22.80 -45.20 47.52
N SER A 2 22.08 -46.08 46.82
CA SER A 2 21.41 -45.74 45.57
C SER A 2 20.08 -45.07 45.90
N SER A 3 19.99 -43.76 45.68
CA SER A 3 18.75 -43.01 45.85
C SER A 3 17.79 -43.40 44.72
N THR A 4 16.72 -44.11 45.07
CA THR A 4 15.62 -44.41 44.15
C THR A 4 14.84 -43.12 43.92
N LEU A 5 14.98 -42.51 42.73
CA LEU A 5 14.16 -41.37 42.32
C LEU A 5 12.69 -41.81 42.28
N SER A 6 11.82 -41.00 42.87
CA SER A 6 10.39 -41.30 42.91
C SER A 6 9.76 -41.01 41.54
N PRO A 7 8.68 -41.71 41.13
CA PRO A 7 7.99 -41.43 39.87
C PRO A 7 7.55 -39.97 39.71
N THR A 8 7.33 -39.28 40.83
CA THR A 8 6.95 -37.86 40.90
C THR A 8 8.12 -36.89 40.67
N ASP A 9 9.36 -37.32 40.92
CA ASP A 9 10.55 -36.50 40.62
C ASP A 9 10.79 -36.41 39.10
N PHE A 10 10.46 -37.48 38.36
CA PHE A 10 10.56 -37.52 36.90
C PHE A 10 9.59 -36.52 36.24
N ASP A 11 8.34 -36.54 36.69
CA ASP A 11 7.27 -35.64 36.23
C ASP A 11 7.61 -34.16 36.53
N SER A 12 8.27 -33.91 37.68
CA SER A 12 8.70 -32.56 38.05
C SER A 12 9.85 -32.03 37.17
N LEU A 13 10.79 -32.89 36.78
CA LEU A 13 11.88 -32.54 35.86
C LEU A 13 11.37 -32.31 34.42
N GLU A 14 10.41 -33.11 33.98
CA GLU A 14 9.77 -32.98 32.66
C GLU A 14 8.99 -31.67 32.55
N ILE A 15 8.23 -31.32 33.59
CA ILE A 15 7.53 -30.04 33.68
C ILE A 15 8.53 -28.86 33.67
N GLN A 16 9.64 -28.94 34.42
CA GLN A 16 10.66 -27.88 34.40
C GLN A 16 11.32 -27.72 33.02
N GLY A 17 11.59 -28.83 32.31
CA GLY A 17 12.07 -28.81 30.94
C GLY A 17 11.09 -28.11 29.99
N GLN A 18 9.81 -28.44 30.10
CA GLN A 18 8.75 -27.89 29.26
C GLN A 18 8.53 -26.39 29.49
N TYR A 19 8.66 -25.91 30.74
CA TYR A 19 8.65 -24.47 31.04
C TYR A 19 9.91 -23.76 30.51
N SER A 20 11.06 -24.42 30.51
CA SER A 20 12.30 -23.85 29.95
C SER A 20 12.25 -23.68 28.44
N ASP A 21 11.64 -24.62 27.71
CA ASP A 21 11.43 -24.53 26.25
C ASP A 21 10.49 -23.38 25.87
N ILE A 22 9.45 -23.15 26.69
CA ILE A 22 8.50 -22.05 26.48
C ILE A 22 9.15 -20.70 26.80
N ASN A 23 9.99 -20.64 27.84
CA ASN A 23 10.66 -19.42 28.26
C ASN A 23 11.76 -18.98 27.27
N ASN A 24 12.46 -19.94 26.66
CA ASN A 24 13.53 -19.67 25.69
C ASN A 24 13.02 -19.28 24.29
N ARG A 25 11.71 -19.35 24.04
CA ARG A 25 11.10 -19.02 22.74
C ARG A 25 11.27 -17.55 22.34
N TRP A 26 11.45 -16.66 23.31
CA TRP A 26 11.62 -15.22 23.09
C TRP A 26 13.08 -14.74 23.14
N ASP A 27 14.01 -15.62 23.57
CA ASP A 27 15.44 -15.33 23.72
C ASP A 27 16.29 -15.85 22.55
N LEU A 28 15.67 -16.43 21.53
CA LEU A 28 16.34 -16.74 20.27
C LEU A 28 16.69 -15.43 19.56
N PRO A 29 17.94 -15.22 19.12
CA PRO A 29 18.28 -14.05 18.32
C PRO A 29 17.36 -14.04 17.10
N ASP A 30 16.96 -12.84 16.69
CA ASP A 30 16.03 -12.48 15.60
C ASP A 30 16.50 -12.94 14.20
N SER A 31 17.17 -14.09 14.12
CA SER A 31 17.99 -14.60 13.03
C SER A 31 17.38 -15.85 12.36
N ASP A 32 16.08 -16.08 12.53
CA ASP A 32 15.31 -17.02 11.69
C ASP A 32 14.14 -16.33 10.97
N TRP A 33 14.19 -15.00 10.89
CA TRP A 33 13.28 -14.22 10.03
C TRP A 33 13.70 -14.24 8.54
N ASP A 34 14.86 -14.81 8.22
CA ASP A 34 15.40 -14.84 6.86
C ASP A 34 14.97 -16.07 6.05
N ASN A 35 13.74 -16.55 6.24
CA ASN A 35 13.06 -17.24 5.15
C ASN A 35 12.27 -16.27 4.24
N ASP A 36 12.69 -15.02 4.16
CA ASP A 36 12.19 -14.04 3.19
C ASP A 36 12.46 -14.46 1.73
N SER A 37 13.44 -15.36 1.54
CA SER A 37 13.80 -15.94 0.23
C SER A 37 13.05 -17.24 -0.13
N SER A 38 12.13 -17.72 0.72
CA SER A 38 11.28 -18.86 0.33
C SER A 38 10.57 -18.53 -0.97
N SER A 39 10.67 -19.44 -1.96
CA SER A 39 9.98 -19.31 -3.24
C SER A 39 8.47 -19.06 -3.06
N ALA A 40 7.86 -19.61 -2.00
CA ALA A 40 6.48 -19.36 -1.63
C ALA A 40 6.22 -17.90 -1.18
N ARG A 41 7.11 -17.33 -0.36
CA ARG A 41 6.98 -15.94 0.11
C ARG A 41 7.29 -14.92 -1.00
N LEU A 42 8.27 -15.22 -1.85
CA LEU A 42 8.58 -14.41 -3.04
C LEU A 42 7.42 -14.42 -4.04
N PHE A 43 6.80 -15.59 -4.26
CA PHE A 43 5.61 -15.70 -5.09
C PHE A 43 4.45 -14.88 -4.52
N GLU A 44 4.17 -15.00 -3.22
CA GLU A 44 3.09 -14.25 -2.59
C GLU A 44 3.31 -12.73 -2.68
N ARG A 45 4.53 -12.25 -2.39
CA ARG A 45 4.89 -10.83 -2.56
C ARG A 45 4.73 -10.36 -4.01
N SER A 46 5.20 -11.16 -4.98
CA SER A 46 5.09 -10.84 -6.40
C SER A 46 3.63 -10.79 -6.86
N ARG A 47 2.80 -11.73 -6.39
CA ARG A 47 1.37 -11.77 -6.66
C ARG A 47 0.64 -10.57 -6.07
N ILE A 48 0.91 -10.23 -4.81
CA ILE A 48 0.33 -9.05 -4.16
C ILE A 48 0.70 -7.78 -4.93
N LYS A 49 1.98 -7.64 -5.31
CA LYS A 49 2.44 -6.51 -6.11
C LYS A 49 1.73 -6.43 -7.46
N ALA A 50 1.62 -7.54 -8.20
CA ALA A 50 0.93 -7.57 -9.49
C ALA A 50 -0.55 -7.15 -9.36
N LEU A 51 -1.24 -7.61 -8.31
CA LEU A 51 -2.63 -7.21 -8.03
C LEU A 51 -2.74 -5.72 -7.67
N ALA A 52 -1.76 -5.17 -6.94
CA ALA A 52 -1.72 -3.75 -6.64
C ALA A 52 -1.52 -2.91 -7.91
N ASP A 53 -0.55 -3.29 -8.74
CA ASP A 53 -0.24 -2.62 -10.02
C ASP A 53 -1.47 -2.69 -10.98
N GLU A 54 -2.18 -3.81 -11.02
CA GLU A 54 -3.43 -3.96 -11.79
C GLU A 54 -4.53 -3.02 -11.26
N ARG A 55 -4.73 -2.97 -9.94
CA ARG A 55 -5.71 -2.07 -9.31
C ARG A 55 -5.41 -0.61 -9.61
N GLU A 56 -4.14 -0.22 -9.55
CA GLU A 56 -3.70 1.14 -9.89
C GLU A 56 -4.00 1.47 -11.36
N ALA A 57 -3.69 0.55 -12.28
CA ALA A 57 -3.98 0.72 -13.71
C ALA A 57 -5.49 0.85 -13.97
N VAL A 58 -6.32 0.03 -13.33
CA VAL A 58 -7.79 0.10 -13.42
C VAL A 58 -8.31 1.41 -12.86
N GLN A 59 -7.79 1.86 -11.72
CA GLN A 59 -8.15 3.12 -11.09
C GLN A 59 -7.81 4.28 -12.03
N LYS A 60 -6.58 4.35 -12.54
CA LYS A 60 -6.15 5.38 -13.51
C LYS A 60 -7.06 5.41 -14.73
N LYS A 61 -7.38 4.25 -15.31
CA LYS A 61 -8.27 4.17 -16.48
C LYS A 61 -9.69 4.65 -16.17
N THR A 62 -10.21 4.28 -15.00
CA THR A 62 -11.56 4.67 -14.55
C THR A 62 -11.64 6.17 -14.35
N PHE A 63 -10.71 6.76 -13.60
CA PHE A 63 -10.67 8.22 -13.41
C PHE A 63 -10.44 8.96 -14.72
N THR A 64 -9.55 8.49 -15.60
CA THR A 64 -9.32 9.12 -16.90
C THR A 64 -10.59 9.15 -17.75
N LYS A 65 -11.36 8.05 -17.76
CA LYS A 65 -12.66 8.00 -18.46
C LYS A 65 -13.68 8.94 -17.82
N TRP A 66 -13.76 8.94 -16.49
CA TRP A 66 -14.68 9.79 -15.76
C TRP A 66 -14.40 11.29 -16.00
N VAL A 67 -13.13 11.72 -15.91
CA VAL A 67 -12.72 13.09 -16.22
C VAL A 67 -13.07 13.45 -17.66
N ASN A 68 -12.74 12.58 -18.62
CA ASN A 68 -13.04 12.82 -20.03
C ASN A 68 -14.55 12.88 -20.33
N SER A 69 -15.39 12.15 -19.59
CA SER A 69 -16.85 12.24 -19.75
C SER A 69 -17.40 13.63 -19.39
N HIS A 70 -16.76 14.33 -18.45
CA HIS A 70 -17.11 15.70 -18.09
C HIS A 70 -16.48 16.71 -19.04
N LEU A 71 -15.16 16.59 -19.30
CA LEU A 71 -14.43 17.51 -20.16
C LEU A 71 -14.89 17.50 -21.62
N ALA A 72 -15.49 16.40 -22.10
CA ALA A 72 -16.10 16.33 -23.41
C ALA A 72 -17.19 17.41 -23.63
N ARG A 73 -17.88 17.84 -22.57
CA ARG A 73 -18.91 18.91 -22.63
C ARG A 73 -18.33 20.28 -22.99
N VAL A 74 -17.03 20.48 -22.76
CA VAL A 74 -16.29 21.72 -23.04
C VAL A 74 -15.18 21.49 -24.07
N THR A 75 -15.29 20.44 -24.88
CA THR A 75 -14.32 20.08 -25.95
C THR A 75 -12.88 19.89 -25.47
N CYS A 76 -12.68 19.56 -24.19
CA CYS A 76 -11.37 19.26 -23.61
C CYS A 76 -11.19 17.74 -23.44
N ARG A 77 -9.94 17.29 -23.45
CA ARG A 77 -9.59 15.88 -23.21
C ARG A 77 -8.24 15.76 -22.52
N VAL A 78 -8.15 14.81 -21.61
CA VAL A 78 -6.92 14.40 -20.92
C VAL A 78 -6.44 13.07 -21.50
N GLY A 79 -5.17 13.00 -21.84
CA GLY A 79 -4.48 11.80 -22.31
C GLY A 79 -3.83 11.03 -21.17
N ASP A 80 -3.08 11.72 -20.31
CA ASP A 80 -2.50 11.16 -19.09
C ASP A 80 -2.90 11.98 -17.86
N LEU A 81 -3.65 11.32 -16.97
CA LEU A 81 -4.21 11.93 -15.76
C LEU A 81 -3.16 12.60 -14.86
N TYR A 82 -1.95 12.02 -14.76
CA TYR A 82 -0.93 12.52 -13.83
C TYR A 82 -0.17 13.74 -14.37
N SER A 83 0.01 13.83 -15.69
CA SER A 83 0.68 14.97 -16.32
C SER A 83 -0.31 16.11 -16.56
N ASP A 84 -1.50 15.80 -17.07
CA ASP A 84 -2.39 16.78 -17.68
C ASP A 84 -3.23 17.54 -16.64
N LEU A 85 -3.30 17.04 -15.40
CA LEU A 85 -3.90 17.75 -14.26
C LEU A 85 -2.88 18.54 -13.44
N ARG A 86 -1.58 18.38 -13.71
CA ARG A 86 -0.51 18.93 -12.86
C ARG A 86 -0.43 20.45 -12.88
N ASP A 87 -0.79 21.06 -14.01
CA ASP A 87 -0.77 22.52 -14.19
C ASP A 87 -2.05 23.21 -13.67
N GLY A 88 -3.01 22.42 -13.17
CA GLY A 88 -4.29 22.90 -12.63
C GLY A 88 -5.30 23.36 -13.68
N ARG A 89 -4.93 23.49 -14.96
CA ARG A 89 -5.82 24.05 -15.98
C ARG A 89 -7.00 23.13 -16.27
N ASN A 90 -6.71 21.87 -16.61
CA ASN A 90 -7.77 20.89 -16.88
C ASN A 90 -8.58 20.57 -15.62
N LEU A 91 -7.94 20.63 -14.45
CA LEU A 91 -8.62 20.48 -13.16
C LEU A 91 -9.63 21.60 -12.93
N LEU A 92 -9.27 22.86 -13.20
CA LEU A 92 -10.18 23.98 -13.08
C LEU A 92 -11.40 23.85 -14.00
N ARG A 93 -11.20 23.42 -15.26
CA ARG A 93 -12.31 23.20 -16.21
C ARG A 93 -13.23 22.06 -15.75
N LEU A 94 -12.65 21.01 -15.21
CA LEU A 94 -13.41 19.91 -14.63
C LEU A 94 -14.27 20.40 -13.46
N LEU A 95 -13.72 21.24 -12.58
CA LEU A 95 -14.47 21.83 -11.47
C LEU A 95 -15.61 22.73 -11.95
N GLU A 96 -15.38 23.60 -12.94
CA GLU A 96 -16.42 24.44 -13.57
C GLU A 96 -17.59 23.59 -14.11
N VAL A 97 -17.27 22.47 -14.78
CA VAL A 97 -18.28 21.57 -15.37
C VAL A 97 -19.05 20.79 -14.30
N LEU A 98 -18.39 20.45 -13.19
CA LEU A 98 -18.98 19.70 -12.08
C LEU A 98 -19.86 20.59 -11.18
N SER A 99 -19.41 21.80 -10.85
CA SER A 99 -20.17 22.75 -10.02
C SER A 99 -21.29 23.44 -10.80
N GLY A 100 -21.12 23.59 -12.12
CA GLY A 100 -22.01 24.41 -12.94
C GLY A 100 -21.79 25.92 -12.78
N GLU A 101 -20.73 26.31 -12.06
CA GLU A 101 -20.37 27.71 -11.80
C GLU A 101 -19.13 28.11 -12.62
N ILE A 102 -19.05 29.39 -12.96
CA ILE A 102 -17.88 29.95 -13.64
C ILE A 102 -16.83 30.27 -12.59
N LEU A 103 -15.68 29.60 -12.66
CA LEU A 103 -14.58 29.82 -11.73
C LEU A 103 -13.70 30.99 -12.20
N PRO A 104 -13.05 31.71 -11.26
CA PRO A 104 -12.11 32.77 -11.62
C PRO A 104 -10.98 32.22 -12.49
N LYS A 105 -10.59 33.01 -13.50
CA LYS A 105 -9.54 32.60 -14.44
C LYS A 105 -8.20 32.47 -13.70
N PRO A 106 -7.42 31.41 -13.98
CA PRO A 106 -6.14 31.21 -13.32
C PRO A 106 -5.18 32.36 -13.65
N THR A 107 -4.28 32.67 -12.71
CA THR A 107 -3.24 33.70 -12.88
C THR A 107 -2.38 33.37 -14.11
N LYS A 108 -2.12 34.39 -14.94
CA LYS A 108 -1.38 34.20 -16.19
C LYS A 108 0.10 33.93 -15.88
N GLY A 109 0.54 32.70 -16.09
CA GLY A 109 1.96 32.36 -16.11
C GLY A 109 2.22 30.86 -16.22
N ARG A 110 3.50 30.49 -16.31
CA ARG A 110 3.95 29.07 -16.36
C ARG A 110 4.85 28.67 -15.19
N MET A 111 5.17 29.63 -14.31
CA MET A 111 5.92 29.34 -13.09
C MET A 111 5.08 28.49 -12.14
N ARG A 112 5.75 27.69 -11.30
CA ARG A 112 5.12 26.78 -10.33
C ARG A 112 4.05 27.45 -9.46
N ILE A 113 4.24 28.72 -9.09
CA ILE A 113 3.27 29.48 -8.30
C ILE A 113 1.90 29.58 -8.98
N HIS A 114 1.86 29.75 -10.31
CA HIS A 114 0.61 29.83 -11.08
C HIS A 114 -0.12 28.50 -11.25
N CYS A 115 0.48 27.37 -10.82
CA CYS A 115 -0.18 26.06 -10.76
C CYS A 115 -0.69 25.75 -9.35
N LEU A 116 -0.44 26.63 -8.38
CA LEU A 116 -0.78 26.50 -6.96
C LEU A 116 -1.77 27.58 -6.47
N GLU A 117 -2.01 28.60 -7.29
CA GLU A 117 -3.02 29.66 -7.11
C GLU A 117 -4.31 29.30 -7.86
#